data_AF-A0A2N0SAI1-F1
#
_entry.id   AF-A0A2N0SAI1-F1
#
_cell.length_a   1.000
_cell.length_b   1.000
_cell.length_c   1.000
_cell.angle_alpha   90.00
_cell.angle_beta   90.00
_cell.angle_gamma   90.00
#
_symmetry.space_group_name_H-M   'P 1'
#
loop_
_entity.id
_entity.type
_entity.pdbx_description
1 polymer ?
#
loop_
_entity_poly.entity_id
_entity_poly.type
_entity_poly.pdbx_seq_one_letter_code
_entity_poly.pdbx_strand_id
1 'polypeptide(L)'
;MPNPNVRIKKLPDDHPVYPGYGLFANKDLKKFNLVVCYTGKVTKREIGGEEGSDYVLGFGDEFCIDGYRQGSEGRFINDYRGILQKPNCIFHEFIDIQTGEIKMGVWVCSGTEKIKKGQEIMVSYGKSFWNSRGLLRS
;
A
#
# COMPACT_ATOMS: atom_id res chain seq x y z
N MET A 1 -5.89 3.89 -17.78
CA MET A 1 -6.49 5.11 -17.22
C MET A 1 -6.16 5.18 -15.74
N PRO A 2 -5.90 6.37 -15.17
CA PRO A 2 -5.62 6.52 -13.74
C PRO A 2 -6.79 5.98 -12.90
N ASN A 3 -6.50 5.35 -11.76
CA ASN A 3 -7.55 4.88 -10.87
C ASN A 3 -8.36 6.08 -10.32
N PRO A 4 -9.69 6.12 -10.50
CA PRO A 4 -10.50 7.28 -10.12
C PRO A 4 -10.57 7.52 -8.60
N ASN A 5 -10.24 6.51 -7.79
CA ASN A 5 -10.29 6.57 -6.33
C ASN A 5 -9.10 7.33 -5.73
N VAL A 6 -7.98 7.41 -6.44
CA VAL A 6 -6.71 7.85 -5.87
C VAL A 6 -5.96 8.83 -6.79
N ARG A 7 -5.00 9.54 -6.20
CA ARG A 7 -4.05 10.38 -6.93
C ARG A 7 -2.72 10.39 -6.18
N ILE A 8 -1.63 10.35 -6.94
CA ILE A 8 -0.28 10.49 -6.40
C ILE A 8 0.02 11.97 -6.24
N LYS A 9 0.66 12.36 -5.14
CA LYS A 9 1.15 13.73 -4.94
C LYS A 9 2.56 13.72 -4.38
N LYS A 10 3.32 14.76 -4.72
CA LYS A 10 4.57 15.07 -4.03
C LYS A 10 4.25 15.48 -2.59
N LEU A 11 5.04 15.01 -1.65
CA LEU A 11 4.88 15.34 -0.24
C LEU A 11 5.53 16.69 0.09
N PRO A 12 4.95 17.47 1.03
CA PRO A 12 5.54 18.70 1.53
C PRO A 12 6.80 18.40 2.37
N ASP A 13 7.61 19.44 2.63
CA ASP A 13 8.91 19.35 3.32
C ASP A 13 8.81 18.98 4.81
N ASP A 14 7.66 19.19 5.43
CA ASP A 14 7.35 18.79 6.80
C ASP A 14 6.91 17.32 6.92
N HIS A 15 6.74 16.60 5.80
CA HIS A 15 6.33 15.20 5.81
C HIS A 15 7.54 14.26 6.04
N PRO A 16 7.43 13.22 6.90
CA PRO A 16 8.55 12.31 7.20
C PRO A 16 9.16 11.58 6.00
N VAL A 17 8.39 11.43 4.92
CA VAL A 17 8.80 10.77 3.66
C VAL A 17 9.27 11.78 2.60
N TYR A 18 9.35 13.08 2.89
CA TYR A 18 9.95 14.06 1.97
C TYR A 18 11.39 13.67 1.60
N PRO A 19 11.84 13.83 0.33
CA PRO A 19 11.17 14.47 -0.82
C PRO A 19 10.28 13.54 -1.68
N GLY A 20 9.81 12.43 -1.10
CA GLY A 20 9.03 11.41 -1.77
C GLY A 20 7.60 11.80 -2.14
N TYR A 21 6.80 10.78 -2.44
CA TYR A 21 5.42 10.89 -2.88
C TYR A 21 4.50 10.11 -1.94
N GLY A 22 3.22 10.48 -1.94
CA GLY A 22 2.18 9.77 -1.21
C GLY A 22 0.95 9.50 -2.09
N LEU A 23 0.16 8.51 -1.69
CA LEU A 23 -1.11 8.19 -2.34
C LEU A 23 -2.27 8.83 -1.56
N PHE A 24 -3.10 9.61 -2.25
CA PHE A 24 -4.19 10.36 -1.63
C PHE A 24 -5.54 9.96 -2.20
N ALA A 25 -6.57 9.97 -1.36
CA ALA A 25 -7.94 9.76 -1.80
C ALA A 25 -8.36 10.88 -2.79
N ASN A 26 -8.88 10.51 -3.96
CA ASN A 26 -9.36 11.44 -4.98
C ASN A 26 -10.89 11.69 -4.88
N LYS A 27 -11.57 10.87 -4.09
CA LYS A 27 -12.95 11.03 -3.65
C LYS A 27 -13.08 10.50 -2.22
N ASP A 28 -14.27 10.60 -1.68
CA ASP A 28 -14.59 9.99 -0.40
C ASP A 28 -14.64 8.45 -0.52
N LEU A 29 -13.92 7.76 0.37
CA LEU A 29 -13.84 6.30 0.42
C LEU A 29 -14.41 5.83 1.75
N LYS A 30 -15.46 5.00 1.71
CA LYS A 30 -16.09 4.47 2.92
C LYS A 30 -15.33 3.25 3.42
N LYS A 31 -15.55 2.92 4.69
CA LYS A 31 -15.19 1.64 5.31
C LYS A 31 -15.42 0.46 4.35
N PHE A 32 -14.44 -0.45 4.27
CA PHE A 32 -14.44 -1.63 3.40
C PHE A 32 -14.47 -1.36 1.89
N ASN A 33 -14.32 -0.12 1.42
CA ASN A 33 -14.12 0.11 0.00
C ASN A 33 -12.74 -0.38 -0.45
N LEU A 34 -12.71 -1.08 -1.58
CA LEU A 34 -11.49 -1.31 -2.33
C LEU A 34 -11.01 0.05 -2.89
N VAL A 35 -9.79 0.42 -2.52
CA VAL A 35 -9.16 1.67 -2.92
C VAL A 35 -8.46 1.50 -4.25
N VAL A 36 -7.52 0.55 -4.31
CA VAL A 36 -6.71 0.19 -5.48
C VAL A 36 -6.17 -1.22 -5.31
N CYS A 37 -5.91 -1.95 -6.39
CA CYS A 37 -5.16 -3.21 -6.31
C CYS A 37 -3.66 -2.91 -6.28
N TYR A 38 -2.91 -3.53 -5.39
CA TYR A 38 -1.46 -3.49 -5.42
C TYR A 38 -0.97 -4.47 -6.47
N THR A 39 -0.35 -3.95 -7.53
CA THR A 39 0.13 -4.76 -8.65
C THR A 39 1.62 -4.55 -8.86
N GLY A 40 2.26 -5.52 -9.49
CA GLY A 40 3.69 -5.51 -9.75
C GLY A 40 4.12 -6.81 -10.41
N LYS A 41 5.43 -7.08 -10.43
CA LYS A 41 5.95 -8.37 -10.88
C LYS A 41 5.71 -9.41 -9.79
N VAL A 42 5.05 -10.52 -10.14
CA VAL A 42 4.88 -11.64 -9.21
C VAL A 42 6.09 -12.55 -9.31
N THR A 43 6.67 -12.89 -8.16
CA THR A 43 7.79 -13.81 -8.02
C THR A 43 7.52 -14.77 -6.87
N LYS A 44 8.24 -15.89 -6.83
CA LYS A 44 8.23 -16.74 -5.64
C LYS A 44 8.89 -16.00 -4.48
N ARG A 45 8.37 -16.21 -3.26
CA ARG A 45 8.90 -15.61 -2.03
C ARG A 45 10.36 -15.97 -1.77
N GLU A 46 10.79 -17.17 -2.17
CA GLU A 46 12.19 -17.63 -2.07
C GLU A 46 13.15 -16.82 -2.95
N ILE A 47 12.66 -16.30 -4.07
CA ILE A 47 13.41 -15.44 -5.00
C ILE A 47 13.34 -13.99 -4.50
N GLY A 48 12.20 -13.57 -3.96
CA GLY A 48 11.97 -12.21 -3.49
C GLY A 48 11.76 -11.23 -4.64
N GLY A 49 11.96 -9.94 -4.35
CA GLY A 49 11.92 -8.86 -5.35
C GLY A 49 13.29 -8.55 -5.94
N GLU A 50 13.35 -7.53 -6.79
CA GLU A 50 14.61 -6.98 -7.27
C GLU A 50 15.48 -6.49 -6.11
N GLU A 51 16.81 -6.59 -6.27
CA GLU A 51 17.77 -6.11 -5.28
C GLU A 51 17.54 -4.63 -4.96
N GLY A 52 17.42 -4.31 -3.67
CA GLY A 52 17.11 -2.97 -3.17
C GLY A 52 15.63 -2.56 -3.30
N SER A 53 14.72 -3.46 -3.67
CA SER A 53 13.29 -3.15 -3.69
C SER A 53 12.69 -3.07 -2.29
N ASP A 54 12.16 -1.90 -1.95
CA ASP A 54 11.30 -1.67 -0.78
C ASP A 54 9.82 -1.95 -1.07
N TYR A 55 9.48 -2.37 -2.29
CA TYR A 55 8.10 -2.50 -2.80
C TYR A 55 7.61 -3.96 -2.83
N VAL A 56 8.28 -4.84 -2.10
CA VAL A 56 7.95 -6.28 -2.04
C VAL A 56 6.87 -6.53 -1.00
N LEU A 57 5.72 -7.02 -1.46
CA LEU A 57 4.59 -7.38 -0.63
C LEU A 57 4.31 -8.88 -0.74
N GLY A 58 4.12 -9.56 0.39
CA GLY A 58 3.74 -10.99 0.38
C GLY A 58 2.39 -11.22 -0.31
N PHE A 59 2.28 -12.32 -1.04
CA PHE A 59 1.08 -12.71 -1.78
C PHE A 59 0.88 -14.23 -1.66
N GLY A 60 -0.11 -14.62 -0.86
CA GLY A 60 -0.25 -15.96 -0.32
C GLY A 60 0.99 -16.39 0.46
N ASP A 61 1.14 -17.70 0.59
CA ASP A 61 2.28 -18.29 1.31
C ASP A 61 3.54 -18.33 0.42
N GLU A 62 3.37 -18.61 -0.87
CA GLU A 62 4.48 -18.94 -1.77
C GLU A 62 5.01 -17.77 -2.61
N PHE A 63 4.25 -16.68 -2.75
CA PHE A 63 4.58 -15.61 -3.69
C PHE A 63 4.77 -14.25 -3.01
N CYS A 64 5.31 -13.31 -3.78
CA CYS A 64 5.29 -11.89 -3.49
C CYS A 64 5.05 -11.08 -4.76
N ILE A 65 4.59 -9.84 -4.57
CA ILE A 65 4.39 -8.84 -5.60
C ILE A 65 5.44 -7.75 -5.39
N ASP A 66 6.30 -7.54 -6.38
CA ASP A 66 7.28 -6.45 -6.39
C ASP A 66 6.79 -5.29 -7.28
N GLY A 67 6.43 -4.18 -6.63
CA GLY A 67 5.97 -2.95 -7.27
C GLY A 67 7.08 -2.01 -7.74
N TYR A 68 8.36 -2.40 -7.73
CA TYR A 68 9.48 -1.48 -7.91
C TYR A 68 9.59 -0.86 -9.32
N ARG A 69 9.60 -1.69 -10.37
CA ARG A 69 9.74 -1.25 -11.77
C ARG A 69 8.41 -1.00 -12.46
N GLN A 70 7.39 -1.77 -12.07
CA GLN A 70 6.07 -1.79 -12.67
C GLN A 70 5.04 -2.04 -11.58
N GLY A 71 3.86 -1.43 -11.71
CA GLY A 71 2.80 -1.59 -10.73
C GLY A 71 1.75 -0.49 -10.80
N SER A 72 0.81 -0.56 -9.88
CA SER A 72 -0.26 0.43 -9.73
C SER A 72 0.20 1.61 -8.87
N GLU A 73 -0.68 2.59 -8.73
CA GLU A 73 -0.52 3.72 -7.81
C GLU A 73 -0.40 3.26 -6.34
N GLY A 74 -0.81 2.03 -6.01
CA GLY A 74 -0.68 1.44 -4.67
C GLY A 74 0.75 1.41 -4.14
N ARG A 75 1.76 1.43 -5.02
CA ARG A 75 3.17 1.50 -4.62
C ARG A 75 3.58 2.79 -3.91
N PHE A 76 2.77 3.85 -3.99
CA PHE A 76 3.04 5.15 -3.34
C PHE A 76 2.38 5.28 -1.95
N ILE A 77 1.83 4.19 -1.42
CA ILE A 77 1.23 4.18 -0.08
C ILE A 77 2.37 4.11 0.94
N ASN A 78 2.37 5.05 1.88
CA ASN A 78 3.35 5.11 2.96
C ASN A 78 2.87 4.35 4.21
N ASP A 79 3.82 4.02 5.09
CA ASP A 79 3.48 3.51 6.42
C ASP A 79 2.90 4.63 7.28
N TYR A 80 1.90 4.29 8.07
CA TYR A 80 1.19 5.25 8.92
C TYR A 80 2.04 5.83 10.08
N ARG A 81 3.10 5.13 10.52
CA ARG A 81 3.86 5.51 11.71
C ARG A 81 4.52 6.87 11.53
N GLY A 82 4.35 7.73 12.53
CA GLY A 82 4.85 9.12 12.51
C GLY A 82 3.93 10.11 11.79
N ILE A 83 2.82 9.65 11.20
CA ILE A 83 1.89 10.49 10.42
C ILE A 83 0.45 10.34 10.94
N LEU A 84 -0.03 9.11 11.12
CA LEU A 84 -1.34 8.81 11.72
C LEU A 84 -1.18 7.99 13.01
N GLN A 85 -2.20 8.01 13.85
CA GLN A 85 -2.26 7.15 15.05
C GLN A 85 -2.47 5.67 14.73
N LYS A 86 -3.13 5.38 13.60
CA LYS A 86 -3.40 4.02 13.11
C LYS A 86 -3.48 4.04 11.57
N PRO A 87 -3.19 2.92 10.89
CA PRO A 87 -3.37 2.85 9.44
C PRO A 87 -4.86 2.99 9.08
N ASN A 88 -5.15 3.71 8.01
CA ASN A 88 -6.52 3.89 7.53
C ASN A 88 -6.90 2.88 6.43
N CYS A 89 -5.91 2.19 5.85
CA CYS A 89 -6.07 1.09 4.90
C CYS A 89 -5.25 -0.15 5.28
N ILE A 90 -5.59 -1.29 4.68
CA ILE A 90 -4.93 -2.58 4.86
C ILE A 90 -4.77 -3.31 3.52
N PHE A 91 -3.71 -4.08 3.37
CA PHE A 91 -3.54 -5.05 2.29
C PHE A 91 -4.39 -6.29 2.59
N HIS A 92 -5.22 -6.71 1.64
CA HIS A 92 -6.01 -7.93 1.78
C HIS A 92 -6.25 -8.58 0.42
N GLU A 93 -6.02 -9.88 0.37
CA GLU A 93 -6.24 -10.70 -0.81
C GLU A 93 -7.73 -10.93 -1.05
N PHE A 94 -8.14 -10.95 -2.30
CA PHE A 94 -9.52 -11.26 -2.67
C PHE A 94 -9.55 -11.93 -4.04
N ILE A 95 -10.62 -12.67 -4.30
CA ILE A 95 -10.90 -13.21 -5.62
C ILE A 95 -11.69 -12.15 -6.39
N ASP A 96 -11.12 -11.67 -7.50
CA ASP A 96 -11.85 -10.82 -8.43
C ASP A 96 -12.92 -11.64 -9.14
N ILE A 97 -14.19 -11.36 -8.87
CA ILE A 97 -15.31 -12.13 -9.44
C ILE A 97 -15.42 -12.02 -10.97
N GLN A 98 -14.80 -10.99 -11.58
CA GLN A 98 -14.84 -10.80 -13.04
C GLN A 98 -13.80 -11.64 -13.74
N THR A 99 -12.61 -11.79 -13.14
CA THR A 99 -11.48 -12.52 -13.77
C THR A 99 -11.24 -13.89 -13.16
N GLY A 100 -11.76 -14.16 -11.96
CA GLY A 100 -11.47 -15.35 -11.16
C GLY A 100 -10.06 -15.34 -10.53
N GLU A 101 -9.29 -14.27 -10.70
CA GLU A 101 -7.92 -14.18 -10.20
C GLU A 101 -7.89 -13.77 -8.73
N ILE A 102 -6.95 -14.33 -7.97
CA ILE A 102 -6.58 -13.78 -6.66
C ILE A 102 -5.80 -12.49 -6.91
N LYS A 103 -6.19 -11.40 -6.24
CA LYS A 103 -5.54 -10.10 -6.33
C LYS A 103 -5.24 -9.56 -4.94
N MET A 104 -4.17 -8.78 -4.83
CA MET A 104 -3.89 -8.01 -3.63
C MET A 104 -4.62 -6.66 -3.68
N GLY A 105 -5.63 -6.49 -2.85
CA GLY A 105 -6.37 -5.24 -2.73
C GLY A 105 -5.86 -4.37 -1.57
N VAL A 106 -6.01 -3.06 -1.72
CA VAL A 106 -5.88 -2.10 -0.62
C VAL A 106 -7.28 -1.66 -0.20
N TRP A 107 -7.65 -1.91 1.04
CA TRP A 107 -9.00 -1.74 1.55
C TRP A 107 -9.05 -0.75 2.69
N VAL A 108 -10.10 0.06 2.77
CA VAL A 108 -10.33 0.93 3.93
C VAL A 108 -10.59 0.06 5.17
N CYS A 109 -9.83 0.29 6.24
CA CYS A 109 -9.89 -0.48 7.49
C CYS A 109 -11.29 -0.46 8.14
N SER A 110 -11.64 -1.54 8.86
CA SER A 110 -12.87 -1.62 9.66
C SER A 110 -12.97 -0.53 10.74
N GLY A 111 -11.84 -0.07 11.29
CA GLY A 111 -11.78 1.01 12.27
C GLY A 111 -11.82 2.42 11.67
N THR A 112 -11.99 2.55 10.35
CA THR A 112 -12.02 3.80 9.60
C THR A 112 -13.37 3.93 8.91
N GLU A 113 -14.28 4.73 9.46
CA GLU A 113 -15.61 4.92 8.88
C GLU A 113 -15.53 5.50 7.46
N LYS A 114 -14.60 6.43 7.23
CA LYS A 114 -14.41 7.10 5.95
C LYS A 114 -13.03 7.76 5.84
N ILE A 115 -12.43 7.70 4.66
CA ILE A 115 -11.31 8.52 4.21
C ILE A 115 -11.88 9.61 3.31
N LYS A 116 -11.76 10.88 3.71
CA LYS A 116 -12.24 12.03 2.93
C LYS A 116 -11.33 12.28 1.74
N LYS A 117 -11.90 12.83 0.66
CA LYS A 117 -11.12 13.33 -0.48
C LYS A 117 -9.96 14.20 0.00
N GLY A 118 -8.76 13.90 -0.49
CA GLY A 118 -7.54 14.62 -0.20
C GLY A 118 -6.76 14.14 1.02
N GLN A 119 -7.28 13.21 1.82
CA GLN A 119 -6.51 12.56 2.89
C GLN A 119 -5.54 11.52 2.31
N GLU A 120 -4.39 11.35 2.95
CA GLU A 120 -3.41 10.35 2.58
C GLU A 120 -3.90 8.94 2.95
N ILE A 121 -3.61 7.98 2.08
CA ILE A 121 -3.88 6.56 2.27
C ILE A 121 -2.61 5.95 2.84
N MET A 122 -2.76 5.31 4.00
CA MET A 122 -1.64 4.78 4.77
C MET A 122 -1.95 3.39 5.29
N VAL A 123 -0.95 2.52 5.23
CA VAL A 123 -1.00 1.12 5.66
C VAL A 123 0.04 0.88 6.74
N SER A 124 0.10 -0.34 7.27
CA SER A 124 1.28 -0.81 8.01
C SER A 124 2.12 -1.68 7.08
N TYR A 125 3.39 -1.32 6.87
CA TYR A 125 4.36 -2.16 6.16
C TYR A 125 4.72 -3.44 6.94
N GLY A 126 4.39 -3.47 8.23
CA GLY A 126 4.60 -4.63 9.09
C GLY A 126 5.92 -4.57 9.85
N LYS A 127 6.03 -5.39 10.90
CA LYS A 127 7.17 -5.34 11.82
C LYS A 127 8.47 -5.80 11.17
N SER A 128 8.42 -6.84 10.33
CA SER A 128 9.60 -7.38 9.64
C SER A 128 10.30 -6.32 8.79
N PHE A 129 9.54 -5.52 8.04
CA PHE A 129 10.06 -4.43 7.21
C PHE A 129 10.86 -3.41 8.03
N TRP A 130 10.35 -3.01 9.19
CA TRP A 130 11.02 -2.02 10.04
C TRP A 130 12.15 -2.61 10.89
N ASN A 131 12.01 -3.86 11.34
CA ASN A 131 13.05 -4.58 12.06
C ASN A 131 14.31 -4.76 11.21
N SER A 132 14.16 -5.12 9.93
CA SER A 132 15.31 -5.29 9.02
C SER A 132 16.07 -3.99 8.76
N ARG A 133 15.50 -2.84 9.15
CA ARG A 133 16.09 -1.50 9.03
C ARG A 133 16.53 -0.92 10.38
N GLY A 134 16.37 -1.66 11.48
CA GLY A 134 16.71 -1.20 12.83
C GLY A 134 15.82 -0.06 13.36
N LEU A 135 14.62 0.12 12.79
CA LEU A 135 13.74 1.26 13.08
C LEU A 135 12.59 0.94 14.05
N LEU A 136 12.41 -0.32 14.42
CA LEU A 136 11.58 -0.69 15.56
C LEU A 136 12.49 -1.00 16.74
N ARG A 137 12.34 -0.23 17.83
CA ARG A 137 12.95 -0.59 19.12
C ARG A 137 12.18 -1.78 19.70
N SER A 138 12.92 -2.81 20.11
CA SER A 138 12.42 -3.96 20.88
C SER A 138 11.85 -3.52 22.21
#